data_AF-A0A937BBL9-F1
#
_entry.id   AF-A0A937BBL9-F1
#
_cell.length_a   1.000
_cell.length_b   1.000
_cell.length_c   1.000
_cell.angle_alpha   90.00
_cell.angle_beta   90.00
_cell.angle_gamma   90.00
#
_symmetry.space_group_name_H-M   'P 1'
#
loop_
_entity.id
_entity.type
_entity.pdbx_description
1 polymer ?
#
loop_
_entity_poly.entity_id
_entity_poly.type
_entity_poly.pdbx_seq_one_letter_code
_entity_poly.pdbx_strand_id
1 'polypeptide(L)'
;MFTDDFQNTNEIILSVECPGCTGTGYKVWVNDAEIEGGASFPYNQTSFISLPPNLELLNSIAIEDNKSTGCHLSDVFLDPSLFNTNCTQFVDARDGNSYCSVQIGTQTWMGENLRYDGGGSIGHWYLNEAVADTLLFGRLYTFSEVLAGEDANTTTSNRIVRGICPQGWHLPSLNEWNTLIAFHNGVNNAGRKLKINSSAVWPNSDLQAGGLFNAVSAGEYYPWFENSFNSTISGNRFVKTNFWTNSRGMFPNGSSAPNIVEITQEDLIIVGTATQDQGAFGSIEQIGYSCRCVKKLTYSTKRRRLPGSSPAAFSSQSASLF
;
A
#
# COMPACT_ATOMS: atom_id res chain seq x y z
N MET A 1 14.13 -15.98 -18.64
CA MET A 1 14.48 -14.60 -18.22
C MET A 1 13.55 -13.68 -19.01
N PHE A 2 12.64 -13.00 -18.33
CA PHE A 2 11.66 -12.12 -18.97
C PHE A 2 12.34 -10.79 -19.33
N THR A 3 12.15 -10.31 -20.54
CA THR A 3 12.61 -8.97 -20.97
C THR A 3 11.38 -8.12 -21.21
N ASP A 4 11.11 -7.21 -20.27
CA ASP A 4 9.99 -6.29 -20.29
C ASP A 4 10.16 -5.23 -21.39
N ASP A 5 9.32 -5.30 -22.42
CA ASP A 5 9.06 -4.16 -23.31
C ASP A 5 7.55 -3.96 -23.48
N PHE A 6 6.85 -3.87 -22.34
CA PHE A 6 5.38 -3.74 -22.25
C PHE A 6 4.84 -2.36 -22.67
N GLN A 7 5.70 -1.43 -23.11
CA GLN A 7 5.29 -0.03 -23.27
C GLN A 7 4.67 0.29 -24.64
N ASN A 8 4.78 -0.56 -25.68
CA ASN A 8 4.44 -0.12 -27.05
C ASN A 8 3.67 -1.07 -27.99
N THR A 9 3.45 -2.37 -27.69
CA THR A 9 3.00 -3.32 -28.74
C THR A 9 1.77 -4.21 -28.46
N ASN A 10 1.08 -4.15 -27.31
CA ASN A 10 -0.04 -5.07 -27.00
C ASN A 10 0.33 -6.58 -27.14
N GLU A 11 1.63 -6.89 -27.01
CA GLU A 11 2.17 -8.23 -27.21
C GLU A 11 3.07 -8.61 -26.03
N ILE A 12 3.00 -9.87 -25.60
CA ILE A 12 3.96 -10.46 -24.67
C ILE A 12 5.02 -11.20 -25.50
N ILE A 13 6.29 -10.93 -25.22
CA ILE A 13 7.42 -11.64 -25.82
C ILE A 13 7.95 -12.65 -24.81
N LEU A 14 7.86 -13.94 -25.13
CA LEU A 14 8.32 -15.03 -24.28
C LEU A 14 9.49 -15.78 -24.91
N SER A 15 10.57 -15.96 -24.16
CA SER A 15 11.68 -16.87 -24.51
C SER A 15 11.91 -17.84 -23.36
N VAL A 16 11.59 -19.12 -23.59
CA VAL A 16 11.76 -20.19 -22.60
C VAL A 16 12.91 -21.07 -23.01
N GLU A 17 14.02 -20.97 -22.28
CA GLU A 17 15.17 -21.85 -22.46
C GLU A 17 14.95 -23.17 -21.71
N CYS A 18 15.07 -24.29 -22.41
CA CYS A 18 15.08 -25.61 -21.78
C CYS A 18 16.24 -26.47 -22.32
N PRO A 19 17.36 -26.57 -21.58
CA PRO A 19 18.45 -27.47 -21.91
C PRO A 19 18.03 -28.93 -21.69
N GLY A 20 17.88 -29.71 -22.77
CA GLY A 20 17.58 -31.15 -22.69
C GLY A 20 16.11 -31.55 -22.83
N CYS A 21 15.19 -30.59 -22.99
CA CYS A 21 13.80 -30.89 -23.36
C CYS A 21 13.74 -31.52 -24.76
N THR A 22 13.03 -32.64 -24.90
CA THR A 22 12.73 -33.31 -26.19
C THR A 22 11.26 -33.13 -26.61
N GLY A 23 10.55 -32.17 -25.98
CA GLY A 23 9.11 -31.95 -26.10
C GLY A 23 8.68 -31.04 -27.24
N THR A 24 7.37 -31.02 -27.52
CA THR A 24 6.72 -30.23 -28.60
C THR A 24 6.47 -28.77 -28.22
N GLY A 25 6.98 -28.31 -27.07
CA GLY A 25 6.80 -26.94 -26.56
C GLY A 25 6.16 -26.88 -25.17
N TYR A 26 5.77 -25.69 -24.75
CA TYR A 26 5.06 -25.39 -23.51
C TYR A 26 3.67 -24.81 -23.81
N LYS A 27 2.82 -24.76 -22.78
CA LYS A 27 1.54 -24.05 -22.77
C LYS A 27 1.68 -22.74 -22.05
N VAL A 28 0.87 -21.76 -22.43
CA VAL A 28 0.84 -20.43 -21.81
C VAL A 28 -0.58 -20.10 -21.38
N TRP A 29 -0.71 -19.60 -20.16
CA TRP A 29 -1.92 -19.01 -19.63
C TRP A 29 -1.71 -17.53 -19.43
N VAL A 30 -2.73 -16.75 -19.76
CA VAL A 30 -2.83 -15.33 -19.45
C VAL A 30 -4.10 -15.13 -18.63
N ASN A 31 -3.98 -14.56 -17.43
CA ASN A 31 -5.08 -14.41 -16.46
C ASN A 31 -5.82 -15.72 -16.20
N ASP A 32 -5.08 -16.79 -16.00
CA ASP A 32 -5.59 -18.14 -15.73
C ASP A 32 -6.42 -18.75 -16.88
N ALA A 33 -6.46 -18.09 -18.04
CA ALA A 33 -7.03 -18.63 -19.28
C ALA A 33 -5.91 -19.14 -20.19
N GLU A 34 -6.00 -20.41 -20.61
CA GLU A 34 -5.11 -20.95 -21.63
C GLU A 34 -5.33 -20.18 -22.94
N ILE A 35 -4.25 -19.79 -23.62
CA ILE A 35 -4.39 -19.19 -24.95
C ILE A 35 -4.74 -20.30 -25.95
N GLU A 36 -6.04 -20.57 -26.08
CA GLU A 36 -6.58 -21.52 -27.05
C GLU A 36 -6.41 -20.99 -28.48
N GLY A 37 -5.79 -21.79 -29.36
CA GLY A 37 -5.67 -21.50 -30.80
C GLY A 37 -4.36 -20.86 -31.26
N GLY A 38 -3.40 -20.61 -30.36
CA GLY A 38 -2.02 -20.25 -30.71
C GLY A 38 -1.19 -21.47 -31.10
N ALA A 39 -0.21 -21.31 -31.99
CA ALA A 39 0.76 -22.37 -32.31
C ALA A 39 1.44 -22.87 -31.02
N SER A 40 1.64 -24.18 -30.87
CA SER A 40 2.37 -24.76 -29.74
C SER A 40 3.69 -24.03 -29.52
N PHE A 41 3.91 -23.46 -28.33
CA PHE A 41 5.05 -22.56 -28.07
C PHE A 41 6.37 -23.34 -27.94
N PRO A 42 7.33 -23.18 -28.88
CA PRO A 42 8.55 -23.98 -28.88
C PRO A 42 9.58 -23.50 -27.85
N TYR A 43 10.33 -24.43 -27.26
CA TYR A 43 11.49 -24.12 -26.42
C TYR A 43 12.66 -23.53 -27.23
N ASN A 44 13.52 -22.76 -26.55
CA ASN A 44 14.71 -22.14 -27.12
C ASN A 44 14.42 -21.25 -28.34
N GLN A 45 13.20 -20.72 -28.40
CA GLN A 45 12.73 -19.79 -29.42
C GLN A 45 11.90 -18.70 -28.75
N THR A 46 11.89 -17.53 -29.40
CA THR A 46 11.05 -16.41 -28.98
C THR A 46 9.66 -16.57 -29.57
N SER A 47 8.65 -16.46 -28.70
CA SER A 47 7.23 -16.49 -29.07
C SER A 47 6.60 -15.13 -28.79
N PHE A 48 5.70 -14.73 -29.69
CA PHE A 48 4.93 -13.49 -29.57
C PHE A 48 3.47 -13.86 -29.28
N ILE A 49 2.94 -13.31 -28.20
CA ILE A 49 1.56 -13.52 -27.79
C ILE A 49 0.82 -12.21 -27.96
N SER A 50 -0.04 -12.14 -28.97
CA SER A 50 -0.96 -11.02 -29.13
C SER A 50 -2.03 -11.09 -28.05
N LEU A 51 -2.12 -10.04 -27.23
CA LEU A 51 -3.14 -9.95 -26.21
C LEU A 51 -4.50 -9.63 -26.85
N PRO A 52 -5.62 -10.13 -26.28
CA PRO A 52 -6.94 -9.77 -26.76
C PRO A 52 -7.13 -8.24 -26.78
N PRO A 53 -7.76 -7.68 -27.82
CA PRO A 53 -7.95 -6.22 -27.93
C PRO A 53 -8.85 -5.63 -26.82
N ASN A 54 -9.60 -6.48 -26.11
CA ASN A 54 -10.44 -6.11 -24.98
C ASN A 54 -9.92 -6.69 -23.65
N LEU A 55 -8.63 -7.03 -23.57
CA LEU A 55 -8.05 -7.43 -22.30
C LEU A 55 -8.02 -6.21 -21.37
N GLU A 56 -8.98 -6.12 -20.45
CA GLU A 56 -9.10 -4.98 -19.53
C GLU A 56 -7.90 -4.88 -18.57
N LEU A 57 -7.19 -5.99 -18.32
CA LEU A 57 -6.09 -6.07 -17.36
C LEU A 57 -5.23 -7.34 -17.58
N LEU A 58 -3.90 -7.27 -17.37
CA LEU A 58 -2.99 -8.44 -17.35
C LEU A 58 -2.52 -8.68 -15.90
N ASN A 59 -2.82 -9.84 -15.33
CA ASN A 59 -2.67 -10.21 -13.92
C ASN A 59 -1.76 -11.44 -13.69
N SER A 60 -1.72 -12.38 -14.62
CA SER A 60 -0.89 -13.57 -14.50
C SER A 60 -0.42 -14.05 -15.87
N ILE A 61 0.84 -14.49 -15.95
CA ILE A 61 1.35 -15.29 -17.05
C ILE A 61 1.89 -16.58 -16.45
N ALA A 62 1.35 -17.72 -16.87
CA ALA A 62 1.85 -19.02 -16.46
C ALA A 62 2.33 -19.83 -17.64
N ILE A 63 3.39 -20.62 -17.42
CA ILE A 63 4.00 -21.50 -18.41
C ILE A 63 4.07 -22.92 -17.84
N GLU A 64 3.55 -23.90 -18.58
CA GLU A 64 3.57 -25.32 -18.20
C GLU A 64 4.19 -26.17 -19.32
N ASP A 65 5.05 -27.11 -18.95
CA ASP A 65 5.59 -28.11 -19.88
C ASP A 65 4.52 -29.11 -20.32
N ASN A 66 4.35 -29.29 -21.63
CA ASN A 66 3.41 -30.25 -22.23
C ASN A 66 3.67 -31.72 -21.86
N LYS A 67 4.88 -32.08 -21.41
CA LYS A 67 5.23 -33.47 -21.07
C LYS A 67 5.04 -33.82 -19.58
N SER A 68 4.62 -32.86 -18.75
CA SER A 68 4.23 -33.05 -17.35
C SER A 68 5.18 -33.91 -16.52
N THR A 69 6.24 -33.30 -15.99
CA THR A 69 6.59 -33.36 -14.56
C THR A 69 7.49 -32.18 -14.17
N GLY A 70 6.88 -31.10 -13.65
CA GLY A 70 7.50 -30.35 -12.54
C GLY A 70 7.96 -28.91 -12.75
N CYS A 71 7.84 -28.29 -13.94
CA CYS A 71 8.22 -26.88 -14.12
C CYS A 71 7.01 -26.04 -14.51
N HIS A 72 6.37 -25.44 -13.50
CA HIS A 72 5.39 -24.37 -13.67
C HIS A 72 6.09 -23.06 -13.31
N LEU A 73 6.30 -22.19 -14.31
CA LEU A 73 6.79 -20.83 -14.09
C LEU A 73 5.60 -19.89 -14.23
N SER A 74 5.17 -19.32 -13.11
CA SER A 74 4.19 -18.24 -13.09
C SER A 74 4.90 -16.95 -12.73
N ASP A 75 4.72 -15.93 -13.56
CA ASP A 75 5.05 -14.56 -13.20
C ASP A 75 3.75 -13.77 -13.10
N VAL A 76 3.56 -13.11 -11.97
CA VAL A 76 2.37 -12.31 -11.70
C VAL A 76 2.78 -10.86 -11.88
N PHE A 77 2.46 -10.34 -13.06
CA PHE A 77 2.57 -8.91 -13.30
C PHE A 77 1.32 -8.24 -12.75
N LEU A 78 1.52 -7.36 -11.78
CA LEU A 78 0.47 -6.48 -11.28
C LEU A 78 0.74 -5.10 -11.83
N ASP A 79 -0.07 -4.69 -12.80
CA ASP A 79 0.03 -3.36 -13.38
C ASP A 79 -0.31 -2.30 -12.31
N PRO A 80 0.60 -1.38 -11.97
CA PRO A 80 0.32 -0.26 -11.07
C PRO A 80 -0.85 0.62 -11.52
N SER A 81 -1.26 0.55 -12.81
CA SER A 81 -2.47 1.18 -13.32
C SER A 81 -3.76 0.70 -12.62
N LEU A 82 -3.73 -0.45 -11.94
CA LEU A 82 -4.80 -0.94 -11.08
C LEU A 82 -5.26 0.12 -10.08
N PHE A 83 -4.33 0.89 -9.51
CA PHE A 83 -4.69 1.94 -8.56
C PHE A 83 -5.45 3.10 -9.22
N ASN A 84 -5.24 3.33 -10.53
CA ASN A 84 -5.77 4.46 -11.30
C ASN A 84 -7.24 4.33 -11.72
N THR A 85 -7.86 3.18 -11.52
CA THR A 85 -9.29 3.00 -11.82
C THR A 85 -10.15 3.54 -10.68
N ASN A 86 -11.11 4.43 -10.98
CA ASN A 86 -12.05 5.01 -10.02
C ASN A 86 -11.43 5.81 -8.85
N CYS A 87 -10.27 6.43 -9.06
CA CYS A 87 -9.59 7.28 -8.08
C CYS A 87 -9.53 8.75 -8.54
N THR A 88 -9.20 9.67 -7.62
CA THR A 88 -8.72 11.01 -7.97
C THR A 88 -7.19 11.04 -7.89
N GLN A 89 -6.53 11.27 -9.02
CA GLN A 89 -5.06 11.34 -9.07
C GLN A 89 -4.53 12.67 -8.51
N PHE A 90 -3.35 12.61 -7.90
CA PHE A 90 -2.55 13.78 -7.54
C PHE A 90 -1.06 13.44 -7.60
N VAL A 91 -0.24 14.47 -7.78
CA VAL A 91 1.21 14.33 -7.82
C VAL A 91 1.82 14.88 -6.53
N ASP A 92 2.72 14.12 -5.93
CA ASP A 92 3.55 14.62 -4.83
C ASP A 92 4.66 15.51 -5.42
N ALA A 93 4.61 16.80 -5.11
CA ALA A 93 5.54 17.78 -5.62
C ALA A 93 6.99 17.58 -5.14
N ARG A 94 7.21 16.73 -4.12
CA ARG A 94 8.54 16.51 -3.54
C ARG A 94 9.41 15.58 -4.38
N ASP A 95 8.79 14.63 -5.08
CA ASP A 95 9.48 13.55 -5.82
C ASP A 95 8.87 13.27 -7.20
N GLY A 96 7.73 13.88 -7.54
CA GLY A 96 7.03 13.66 -8.80
C GLY A 96 6.20 12.38 -8.85
N ASN A 97 6.10 11.63 -7.76
CA ASN A 97 5.28 10.42 -7.73
C ASN A 97 3.79 10.78 -7.89
N SER A 98 3.12 10.12 -8.83
CA SER A 98 1.66 10.19 -8.97
C SER A 98 1.01 9.13 -8.09
N TYR A 99 -0.06 9.51 -7.40
CA TYR A 99 -0.82 8.65 -6.50
C TYR A 99 -2.32 8.81 -6.73
N CYS A 100 -3.06 7.78 -6.37
CA CYS A 100 -4.50 7.79 -6.29
C CYS A 100 -5.01 8.17 -4.90
N SER A 101 -6.15 8.87 -4.89
CA SER A 101 -6.93 9.16 -3.69
C SER A 101 -8.37 8.72 -3.86
N VAL A 102 -8.94 8.21 -2.77
CA VAL A 102 -10.24 7.55 -2.76
C VAL A 102 -11.02 8.00 -1.53
N GLN A 103 -12.32 8.24 -1.69
CA GLN A 103 -13.17 8.60 -0.56
C GLN A 103 -13.84 7.34 0.00
N ILE A 104 -13.63 7.07 1.29
CA ILE A 104 -14.23 5.94 2.02
C ILE A 104 -14.96 6.53 3.22
N GLY A 105 -16.30 6.45 3.19
CA GLY A 105 -17.16 7.17 4.13
C GLY A 105 -16.85 8.67 4.13
N THR A 106 -16.44 9.19 5.29
CA THR A 106 -16.11 10.61 5.48
C THR A 106 -14.63 10.94 5.31
N GLN A 107 -13.78 9.94 5.07
CA GLN A 107 -12.33 10.10 4.97
C GLN A 107 -11.86 9.96 3.53
N THR A 108 -10.81 10.69 3.17
CA THR A 108 -10.14 10.53 1.88
C THR A 108 -8.77 9.91 2.14
N TRP A 109 -8.56 8.71 1.63
CA TRP A 109 -7.34 7.92 1.80
C TRP A 109 -6.54 7.89 0.50
N MET A 110 -5.23 7.71 0.61
CA MET A 110 -4.45 7.23 -0.54
C MET A 110 -4.92 5.81 -0.91
N GLY A 111 -5.05 5.54 -2.20
CA GLY A 111 -5.42 4.23 -2.75
C GLY A 111 -4.25 3.27 -2.91
N GLU A 112 -3.03 3.70 -2.59
CA GLU A 112 -1.79 2.94 -2.73
C GLU A 112 -0.79 3.33 -1.64
N ASN A 113 0.28 2.54 -1.47
CA ASN A 113 1.33 2.83 -0.50
C ASN A 113 2.24 3.98 -0.94
N LEU A 114 2.72 4.76 0.02
CA LEU A 114 3.65 5.86 -0.25
C LEU A 114 5.01 5.33 -0.77
N ARG A 115 5.52 5.99 -1.82
CA ARG A 115 6.80 5.67 -2.49
C ARG A 115 7.91 6.72 -2.31
N TYR A 116 7.66 7.73 -1.48
CA TYR A 116 8.61 8.82 -1.21
C TYR A 116 9.91 8.29 -0.60
N ASP A 117 11.04 8.45 -1.28
CA ASP A 117 12.33 7.90 -0.85
C ASP A 117 13.23 8.91 -0.14
N GLY A 118 12.77 10.16 0.00
CA GLY A 118 13.56 11.24 0.56
C GLY A 118 14.90 11.45 -0.13
N GLY A 119 14.96 11.29 -1.46
CA GLY A 119 16.19 11.37 -2.23
C GLY A 119 17.10 10.15 -2.03
N GLY A 120 16.50 8.98 -1.76
CA GLY A 120 17.19 7.72 -1.52
C GLY A 120 17.71 7.52 -0.08
N SER A 121 17.29 8.35 0.86
CA SER A 121 17.77 8.31 2.26
C SER A 121 16.85 7.53 3.21
N ILE A 122 15.60 7.31 2.82
CA ILE A 122 14.57 6.65 3.63
C ILE A 122 13.70 5.76 2.75
N GLY A 123 12.90 4.90 3.38
CA GLY A 123 11.95 4.05 2.67
C GLY A 123 12.65 2.91 1.95
N HIS A 124 12.53 1.73 2.54
CA HIS A 124 13.21 0.51 2.16
C HIS A 124 12.32 -0.35 1.26
N TRP A 125 12.94 -1.23 0.48
CA TRP A 125 12.29 -2.20 -0.40
C TRP A 125 13.08 -3.51 -0.39
N TYR A 126 12.54 -4.60 -0.94
CA TYR A 126 13.25 -5.87 -0.91
C TYR A 126 14.34 -5.90 -1.99
N LEU A 127 15.48 -6.52 -1.69
CA LEU A 127 16.60 -6.63 -2.62
C LEU A 127 16.19 -7.49 -3.84
N ASN A 128 16.70 -7.14 -5.02
CA ASN A 128 16.41 -7.79 -6.31
C ASN A 128 14.95 -7.67 -6.81
N GLU A 129 14.17 -6.74 -6.26
CA GLU A 129 12.85 -6.40 -6.79
C GLU A 129 12.95 -5.65 -8.12
N ALA A 130 12.07 -6.01 -9.06
CA ALA A 130 11.83 -5.21 -10.24
C ALA A 130 11.20 -3.86 -9.85
N VAL A 131 11.38 -2.84 -10.67
CA VAL A 131 10.79 -1.50 -10.44
C VAL A 131 9.25 -1.58 -10.29
N ALA A 132 8.61 -2.52 -10.99
CA ALA A 132 7.17 -2.77 -10.90
C ALA A 132 6.72 -3.19 -9.49
N ASP A 133 7.52 -3.97 -8.77
CA ASP A 133 7.22 -4.40 -7.41
C ASP A 133 7.20 -3.22 -6.43
N THR A 134 8.18 -2.31 -6.55
CA THR A 134 8.21 -1.09 -5.74
C THR A 134 7.03 -0.16 -6.07
N LEU A 135 6.56 -0.14 -7.32
CA LEU A 135 5.37 0.63 -7.70
C LEU A 135 4.10 0.08 -7.05
N LEU A 136 3.97 -1.24 -6.98
CA LEU A 136 2.84 -1.95 -6.37
C LEU A 136 2.85 -1.90 -4.84
N PHE A 137 3.95 -2.36 -4.23
CA PHE A 137 4.04 -2.52 -2.77
C PHE A 137 4.34 -1.22 -2.05
N GLY A 138 4.86 -0.22 -2.75
CA GLY A 138 5.36 1.01 -2.16
C GLY A 138 6.69 0.78 -1.46
N ARG A 139 6.95 1.59 -0.43
CA ARG A 139 8.15 1.46 0.43
C ARG A 139 7.77 1.18 1.87
N LEU A 140 8.73 0.62 2.60
CA LEU A 140 8.65 0.27 4.01
C LEU A 140 9.54 1.20 4.81
N TYR A 141 8.97 1.92 5.77
CA TYR A 141 9.65 2.97 6.51
C TYR A 141 9.76 2.59 7.98
N THR A 142 10.86 2.93 8.64
CA THR A 142 10.95 2.82 10.10
C THR A 142 10.07 3.87 10.79
N PHE A 143 9.83 3.72 12.10
CA PHE A 143 8.94 4.64 12.80
C PHE A 143 9.49 6.07 12.87
N SER A 144 10.80 6.22 13.04
CA SER A 144 11.47 7.53 13.02
C SER A 144 11.42 8.16 11.63
N GLU A 145 11.58 7.36 10.57
CA GLU A 145 11.47 7.82 9.19
C GLU A 145 10.07 8.36 8.91
N VAL A 146 9.00 7.62 9.20
CA VAL A 146 7.64 8.09 8.90
C VAL A 146 7.27 9.38 9.62
N LEU A 147 7.76 9.55 10.85
CA LEU A 147 7.50 10.74 11.65
C LEU A 147 8.28 11.97 11.15
N ALA A 148 9.35 11.79 10.38
CA ALA A 148 10.16 12.87 9.82
C ALA A 148 10.59 13.94 10.85
N GLY A 149 10.96 13.49 12.05
CA GLY A 149 11.37 14.37 13.16
C GLY A 149 10.23 15.02 13.95
N GLU A 150 8.97 14.78 13.59
CA GLU A 150 7.83 15.13 14.44
C GLU A 150 7.61 14.10 15.55
N ASP A 151 6.99 14.49 16.66
CA ASP A 151 6.58 13.52 17.67
C ASP A 151 5.39 12.70 17.17
N ALA A 152 5.15 11.52 17.76
CA ALA A 152 3.88 10.82 17.59
C ALA A 152 2.76 11.47 18.42
N ASN A 153 1.53 11.42 17.91
CA ASN A 153 0.33 11.79 18.64
C ASN A 153 0.14 10.85 19.84
N THR A 154 -0.15 11.44 20.98
CA THR A 154 -0.47 10.75 22.23
C THR A 154 -1.95 10.96 22.54
N THR A 155 -2.49 10.18 23.46
CA THR A 155 -3.88 10.37 23.93
C THR A 155 -4.16 11.77 24.49
N THR A 156 -3.11 12.55 24.81
CA THR A 156 -3.20 13.89 25.38
C THR A 156 -3.14 15.03 24.36
N SER A 157 -2.64 14.83 23.14
CA SER A 157 -2.36 15.94 22.20
C SER A 157 -3.33 16.07 21.03
N ASN A 158 -4.07 15.00 20.67
CA ASN A 158 -4.99 14.92 19.51
C ASN A 158 -4.46 15.63 18.24
N ARG A 159 -3.14 15.58 18.07
CA ARG A 159 -2.40 16.35 17.07
C ARG A 159 -2.41 15.60 15.73
N ILE A 160 -2.56 16.36 14.65
CA ILE A 160 -2.26 15.86 13.30
C ILE A 160 -0.75 15.88 13.09
N VAL A 161 -0.18 14.73 12.75
CA VAL A 161 1.24 14.58 12.42
C VAL A 161 1.36 14.37 10.92
N ARG A 162 2.04 15.27 10.21
CA ARG A 162 2.20 15.12 8.76
C ARG A 162 3.21 14.02 8.47
N GLY A 163 4.37 14.07 9.12
CA GLY A 163 5.46 13.13 8.87
C GLY A 163 5.89 13.16 7.41
N ILE A 164 6.17 11.99 6.85
CA ILE A 164 6.58 11.82 5.44
C ILE A 164 5.43 11.98 4.44
N CYS A 165 4.19 12.19 4.87
CA CYS A 165 3.08 12.37 3.94
C CYS A 165 3.22 13.67 3.10
N PRO A 166 2.63 13.70 1.89
CA PRO A 166 2.65 14.90 1.05
C PRO A 166 1.90 16.07 1.69
N GLN A 167 2.11 17.28 1.16
CA GLN A 167 1.38 18.45 1.67
C GLN A 167 -0.13 18.27 1.53
N GLY A 168 -0.88 18.58 2.60
CA GLY A 168 -2.34 18.37 2.66
C GLY A 168 -2.77 16.97 3.09
N TRP A 169 -1.81 16.06 3.26
CA TRP A 169 -1.99 14.71 3.78
C TRP A 169 -1.31 14.56 5.14
N HIS A 170 -1.69 13.55 5.91
CA HIS A 170 -1.06 13.24 7.19
C HIS A 170 -1.03 11.74 7.47
N LEU A 171 -0.14 11.35 8.38
CA LEU A 171 -0.10 9.99 8.89
C LEU A 171 -1.40 9.70 9.65
N PRO A 172 -2.10 8.60 9.37
CA PRO A 172 -3.38 8.31 9.97
C PRO A 172 -3.23 8.07 11.47
N SER A 173 -4.17 8.60 12.26
CA SER A 173 -4.30 8.28 13.67
C SER A 173 -5.02 6.95 13.90
N LEU A 174 -4.92 6.41 15.10
CA LEU A 174 -5.67 5.21 15.50
C LEU A 174 -7.18 5.40 15.34
N ASN A 175 -7.68 6.61 15.64
CA ASN A 175 -9.10 6.95 15.49
C ASN A 175 -9.55 6.96 14.04
N GLU A 176 -8.69 7.40 13.13
CA GLU A 176 -8.98 7.40 11.71
C GLU A 176 -9.05 5.99 11.14
N TRP A 177 -8.15 5.09 11.56
CA TRP A 177 -8.24 3.67 11.27
C TRP A 177 -9.50 3.03 11.84
N ASN A 178 -9.85 3.32 13.10
CA ASN A 178 -11.09 2.81 13.70
C ASN A 178 -12.34 3.29 12.96
N THR A 179 -12.34 4.52 12.44
CA THR A 179 -13.43 5.04 11.61
C THR A 179 -13.56 4.28 10.30
N LEU A 180 -12.43 4.01 9.64
CA LEU A 180 -12.38 3.20 8.41
C LEU A 180 -12.88 1.77 8.65
N ILE A 181 -12.46 1.13 9.74
CA ILE A 181 -12.88 -0.22 10.11
C ILE A 181 -14.38 -0.26 10.44
N ALA A 182 -14.88 0.73 11.18
CA ALA A 182 -16.29 0.84 11.52
C ALA A 182 -17.18 1.03 10.28
N PHE A 183 -16.70 1.80 9.28
CA PHE A 183 -17.39 1.95 8.00
C PHE A 183 -17.62 0.61 7.29
N HIS A 184 -16.70 -0.34 7.45
CA HIS A 184 -16.83 -1.69 6.91
C HIS A 184 -17.53 -2.69 7.85
N ASN A 185 -18.13 -2.23 8.96
CA ASN A 185 -18.80 -3.07 9.96
C ASN A 185 -17.85 -4.05 10.68
N GLY A 186 -16.66 -3.57 11.06
CA GLY A 186 -15.75 -4.28 11.95
C GLY A 186 -14.55 -4.92 11.26
N VAL A 187 -13.63 -5.43 12.09
CA VAL A 187 -12.28 -5.84 11.67
C VAL A 187 -12.24 -6.96 10.64
N ASN A 188 -13.13 -7.96 10.73
CA ASN A 188 -13.17 -9.06 9.76
C ASN A 188 -13.65 -8.60 8.37
N ASN A 189 -14.71 -7.79 8.33
CA ASN A 189 -15.23 -7.28 7.07
C ASN A 189 -14.26 -6.28 6.44
N ALA A 190 -13.64 -5.41 7.24
CA ALA A 190 -12.60 -4.50 6.78
C ALA A 190 -11.39 -5.27 6.23
N GLY A 191 -10.96 -6.34 6.91
CA GLY A 191 -9.83 -7.16 6.50
C GLY A 191 -9.99 -7.82 5.14
N ARG A 192 -11.23 -8.17 4.74
CA ARG A 192 -11.56 -8.66 3.39
C ARG A 192 -11.62 -7.54 2.36
N LYS A 193 -12.29 -6.43 2.71
CA LYS A 193 -12.70 -5.38 1.76
C LYS A 193 -11.64 -4.33 1.48
N LEU A 194 -10.67 -4.13 2.38
CA LEU A 194 -9.61 -3.14 2.20
C LEU A 194 -8.45 -3.67 1.34
N LYS A 195 -8.33 -4.99 1.18
CA LYS A 195 -7.30 -5.63 0.37
C LYS A 195 -7.52 -5.34 -1.12
N ILE A 196 -6.43 -5.30 -1.88
CA ILE A 196 -6.52 -5.38 -3.33
C ILE A 196 -7.14 -6.73 -3.70
N ASN A 197 -8.06 -6.73 -4.66
CA ASN A 197 -8.73 -7.95 -5.11
C ASN A 197 -7.85 -8.75 -6.08
N SER A 198 -6.69 -9.23 -5.59
CA SER A 198 -5.77 -10.07 -6.33
C SER A 198 -5.25 -11.20 -5.44
N SER A 199 -5.54 -12.44 -5.82
CA SER A 199 -5.03 -13.65 -5.16
C SER A 199 -3.52 -13.80 -5.32
N ALA A 200 -2.89 -13.15 -6.30
CA ALA A 200 -1.44 -13.17 -6.38
C ALA A 200 -0.76 -12.29 -5.32
N VAL A 201 -1.45 -11.23 -4.87
CA VAL A 201 -1.00 -10.43 -3.71
C VAL A 201 -1.45 -11.12 -2.42
N TRP A 202 -2.66 -11.65 -2.38
CA TRP A 202 -3.26 -12.26 -1.19
C TRP A 202 -3.71 -13.71 -1.44
N PRO A 203 -2.77 -14.68 -1.54
CA PRO A 203 -3.06 -16.04 -2.01
C PRO A 203 -3.99 -16.86 -1.13
N ASN A 204 -4.07 -16.55 0.16
CA ASN A 204 -4.84 -17.33 1.15
C ASN A 204 -6.02 -16.56 1.76
N SER A 205 -6.48 -15.49 1.10
CA SER A 205 -7.51 -14.59 1.64
C SER A 205 -8.88 -14.75 0.97
N ASP A 206 -9.96 -14.59 1.74
CA ASP A 206 -11.33 -14.47 1.23
C ASP A 206 -11.57 -13.04 0.74
N LEU A 207 -11.03 -12.75 -0.44
CA LEU A 207 -11.08 -11.43 -1.05
C LEU A 207 -12.52 -11.06 -1.45
N GLN A 208 -12.93 -9.87 -1.05
CA GLN A 208 -14.23 -9.31 -1.44
C GLN A 208 -14.03 -7.99 -2.15
N ALA A 209 -14.70 -7.83 -3.28
CA ALA A 209 -14.86 -6.54 -3.93
C ALA A 209 -15.48 -5.56 -2.91
N GLY A 210 -14.71 -4.58 -2.47
CA GLY A 210 -15.09 -3.85 -1.26
C GLY A 210 -14.43 -2.52 -1.01
N GLY A 211 -13.32 -2.19 -1.69
CA GLY A 211 -12.66 -0.92 -1.42
C GLY A 211 -11.59 -0.55 -2.42
N LEU A 212 -11.56 0.74 -2.74
CA LEU A 212 -10.48 1.39 -3.49
C LEU A 212 -9.22 1.62 -2.62
N PHE A 213 -9.21 1.10 -1.38
CA PHE A 213 -8.10 1.25 -0.46
C PHE A 213 -6.89 0.46 -0.92
N ASN A 214 -7.08 -0.66 -1.63
CA ASN A 214 -6.05 -1.53 -2.23
C ASN A 214 -4.85 -1.80 -1.31
N ALA A 215 -5.09 -2.33 -0.12
CA ALA A 215 -4.02 -2.83 0.74
C ALA A 215 -3.32 -4.01 0.06
N VAL A 216 -2.01 -3.89 -0.07
CA VAL A 216 -1.11 -4.89 -0.65
C VAL A 216 -0.32 -5.54 0.48
N SER A 217 -0.08 -6.83 0.40
CA SER A 217 0.65 -7.64 1.39
C SER A 217 2.16 -7.36 1.37
N ALA A 218 2.55 -6.12 1.64
CA ALA A 218 3.92 -5.63 1.53
C ALA A 218 4.87 -6.18 2.60
N GLY A 219 4.36 -6.93 3.58
CA GLY A 219 5.17 -7.50 4.64
C GLY A 219 5.82 -6.43 5.52
N GLU A 220 7.06 -6.72 5.91
CA GLU A 220 7.87 -6.03 6.90
C GLU A 220 9.34 -6.04 6.46
N TYR A 221 10.04 -4.94 6.73
CA TYR A 221 11.47 -4.81 6.49
C TYR A 221 12.24 -4.85 7.81
N TYR A 222 13.30 -5.64 7.87
CA TYR A 222 14.13 -5.77 9.07
C TYR A 222 15.56 -5.32 8.77
N PRO A 223 16.00 -4.14 9.25
CA PRO A 223 17.31 -3.57 8.91
C PRO A 223 18.51 -4.46 9.25
N TRP A 224 18.39 -5.33 10.25
CA TRP A 224 19.49 -6.16 10.73
C TRP A 224 19.67 -7.49 9.99
N PHE A 225 18.82 -7.80 9.01
CA PHE A 225 18.95 -8.99 8.17
C PHE A 225 19.52 -8.65 6.79
N GLU A 226 20.76 -8.14 6.75
CA GLU A 226 21.42 -7.62 5.53
C GLU A 226 21.56 -8.64 4.38
N ASN A 227 21.50 -9.96 4.65
CA ASN A 227 21.76 -11.00 3.65
C ASN A 227 20.63 -12.03 3.49
N SER A 228 19.47 -11.82 4.12
CA SER A 228 18.39 -12.83 4.20
C SER A 228 17.19 -12.52 3.29
N PHE A 229 17.19 -11.39 2.58
CA PHE A 229 16.08 -10.98 1.68
C PHE A 229 16.30 -11.39 0.22
N ASN A 230 17.09 -12.44 -0.01
CA ASN A 230 17.23 -13.06 -1.33
C ASN A 230 16.18 -14.17 -1.56
N SER A 231 15.09 -14.20 -0.78
CA SER A 231 14.02 -15.20 -0.88
C SER A 231 12.65 -14.54 -0.86
N THR A 232 11.72 -15.08 -1.65
CA THR A 232 10.30 -14.68 -1.79
C THR A 232 9.47 -14.83 -0.51
N ILE A 233 10.06 -15.34 0.59
CA ILE A 233 9.38 -15.64 1.87
C ILE A 233 9.88 -14.71 3.00
N SER A 234 10.88 -13.86 2.72
CA SER A 234 11.47 -12.99 3.73
C SER A 234 10.57 -11.79 4.01
N GLY A 235 10.39 -11.44 5.29
CA GLY A 235 9.59 -10.27 5.70
C GLY A 235 8.08 -10.44 5.66
N ASN A 236 7.53 -11.66 5.63
CA ASN A 236 6.09 -11.91 5.64
C ASN A 236 5.32 -11.26 4.47
N ARG A 237 6.00 -10.97 3.35
CA ARG A 237 5.36 -10.54 2.09
C ARG A 237 4.39 -11.63 1.61
N PHE A 238 3.28 -11.23 0.99
CA PHE A 238 2.16 -12.12 0.60
C PHE A 238 1.38 -12.76 1.76
N VAL A 239 1.78 -12.52 3.00
CA VAL A 239 1.10 -13.03 4.21
C VAL A 239 0.37 -11.91 4.95
N LYS A 240 0.97 -10.72 5.03
CA LYS A 240 0.40 -9.59 5.76
C LYS A 240 0.91 -8.24 5.27
N THR A 241 0.33 -7.18 5.79
CA THR A 241 0.87 -5.82 5.70
C THR A 241 0.65 -5.09 7.01
N ASN A 242 1.65 -4.29 7.38
CA ASN A 242 1.61 -3.43 8.55
C ASN A 242 1.64 -1.97 8.12
N PHE A 243 0.83 -1.14 8.79
CA PHE A 243 0.78 0.29 8.59
C PHE A 243 1.16 1.03 9.86
N TRP A 244 2.02 2.02 9.70
CA TRP A 244 2.23 3.00 10.75
C TRP A 244 1.00 3.87 10.96
N THR A 245 0.69 4.09 12.24
CA THR A 245 -0.15 5.21 12.65
C THR A 245 0.72 6.32 13.20
N ASN A 246 0.21 7.54 13.27
CA ASN A 246 0.88 8.60 14.02
C ASN A 246 0.70 8.47 15.54
N SER A 247 0.05 7.42 16.06
CA SER A 247 -0.40 7.37 17.44
C SER A 247 0.50 6.49 18.31
N ARG A 248 0.75 6.86 19.56
CA ARG A 248 1.36 6.00 20.60
C ARG A 248 0.32 5.60 21.65
N GLY A 249 0.36 4.35 22.07
CA GLY A 249 -0.37 3.86 23.23
C GLY A 249 0.49 3.90 24.49
N MET A 250 -0.13 4.16 25.62
CA MET A 250 0.53 4.15 26.93
C MET A 250 0.20 2.87 27.68
N PHE A 251 1.21 2.21 28.20
CA PHE A 251 1.07 1.07 29.08
C PHE A 251 0.88 1.51 30.55
N PRO A 252 0.29 0.67 31.41
CA PRO A 252 0.09 1.00 32.83
C PRO A 252 1.37 1.30 33.60
N ASN A 253 2.51 0.79 33.16
CA ASN A 253 3.84 1.06 33.74
C ASN A 253 4.43 2.42 33.31
N GLY A 254 3.70 3.21 32.51
CA GLY A 254 4.13 4.52 32.01
C GLY A 254 4.99 4.48 30.74
N SER A 255 5.37 3.30 30.23
CA SER A 255 6.03 3.20 28.92
C SER A 255 5.02 3.43 27.79
N SER A 256 5.52 3.73 26.59
CA SER A 256 4.68 3.89 25.41
C SER A 256 5.30 3.18 24.22
N ALA A 257 4.45 2.73 23.31
CA ALA A 257 4.86 2.16 22.04
C ALA A 257 3.96 2.68 20.90
N PRO A 258 4.43 2.62 19.65
CA PRO A 258 3.60 2.97 18.51
C PRO A 258 2.35 2.10 18.46
N ASN A 259 1.24 2.67 18.00
CA ASN A 259 0.12 1.89 17.53
C ASN A 259 0.34 1.53 16.07
N ILE A 260 0.06 0.28 15.74
CA ILE A 260 0.18 -0.27 14.40
C ILE A 260 -1.17 -0.82 13.95
N VAL A 261 -1.33 -0.92 12.63
CA VAL A 261 -2.44 -1.63 12.01
C VAL A 261 -1.89 -2.75 11.15
N GLU A 262 -2.23 -3.99 11.48
CA GLU A 262 -1.90 -5.16 10.69
C GLU A 262 -3.14 -5.63 9.94
N ILE A 263 -3.00 -5.91 8.65
CA ILE A 263 -3.99 -6.66 7.87
C ILE A 263 -3.38 -8.03 7.56
N THR A 264 -4.04 -9.10 8.02
CA THR A 264 -3.52 -10.48 7.92
C THR A 264 -4.15 -11.23 6.76
N GLN A 265 -3.53 -12.32 6.30
CA GLN A 265 -4.08 -13.20 5.27
C GLN A 265 -5.42 -13.85 5.69
N GLU A 266 -5.68 -14.02 6.99
CA GLU A 266 -6.94 -14.55 7.56
C GLU A 266 -8.09 -13.52 7.58
N ASP A 267 -7.92 -12.43 6.83
CA ASP A 267 -8.91 -11.37 6.65
C ASP A 267 -9.29 -10.64 7.93
N LEU A 268 -8.33 -10.53 8.85
CA LEU A 268 -8.48 -9.80 10.09
C LEU A 268 -7.66 -8.51 10.03
N ILE A 269 -8.21 -7.44 10.58
CA ILE A 269 -7.44 -6.24 10.92
C ILE A 269 -7.15 -6.26 12.42
N ILE A 270 -5.88 -6.22 12.78
CA ILE A 270 -5.41 -6.08 14.16
C ILE A 270 -4.96 -4.63 14.33
N VAL A 271 -5.54 -3.95 15.30
CA VAL A 271 -5.25 -2.54 15.60
C VAL A 271 -4.92 -2.40 17.07
N GLY A 272 -3.78 -1.81 17.39
CA GLY A 272 -3.42 -1.58 18.77
C GLY A 272 -1.99 -1.16 18.98
N THR A 273 -1.65 -0.98 20.25
CA THR A 273 -0.31 -0.66 20.71
C THR A 273 0.59 -1.86 20.51
N ALA A 274 1.69 -1.69 19.78
CA ALA A 274 2.66 -2.75 19.59
C ALA A 274 3.20 -3.18 20.97
N THR A 275 2.99 -4.45 21.32
CA THR A 275 3.51 -5.02 22.57
C THR A 275 5.02 -5.21 22.40
N GLN A 276 5.81 -4.44 23.14
CA GLN A 276 7.27 -4.59 23.20
C GLN A 276 7.64 -5.98 23.69
N ASP A 277 8.15 -6.82 22.81
CA ASP A 277 9.43 -7.52 22.95
C ASP A 277 9.55 -8.54 21.81
N GLN A 278 10.31 -8.22 20.77
CA GLN A 278 10.83 -9.22 19.84
C GLN A 278 12.18 -9.78 20.34
N GLY A 279 12.33 -9.93 21.67
CA GLY A 279 13.53 -10.49 22.31
C GLY A 279 14.85 -9.96 21.71
N ALA A 280 15.67 -10.86 21.16
CA ALA A 280 17.01 -10.58 20.63
C ALA A 280 17.06 -9.70 19.35
N PHE A 281 15.91 -9.28 18.80
CA PHE A 281 15.81 -8.68 17.46
C PHE A 281 15.44 -7.18 17.43
N GLY A 282 15.81 -6.39 18.43
CA GLY A 282 15.67 -4.92 18.39
C GLY A 282 14.25 -4.40 18.63
N SER A 283 14.07 -3.08 18.47
CA SER A 283 12.80 -2.40 18.73
C SER A 283 11.85 -2.50 17.53
N ILE A 284 10.55 -2.63 17.77
CA ILE A 284 9.51 -2.56 16.73
C ILE A 284 9.63 -1.27 15.89
N GLU A 285 10.13 -0.18 16.49
CA GLU A 285 10.31 1.11 15.83
C GLU A 285 11.38 1.08 14.72
N GLN A 286 12.26 0.07 14.74
CA GLN A 286 13.29 -0.14 13.74
C GLN A 286 12.82 -1.01 12.58
N ILE A 287 11.66 -1.66 12.67
CA ILE A 287 11.08 -2.44 11.57
C ILE A 287 10.47 -1.46 10.55
N GLY A 288 10.64 -1.75 9.27
CA GLY A 288 10.01 -1.00 8.19
C GLY A 288 8.59 -1.49 7.91
N TYR A 289 7.61 -0.59 7.97
CA TYR A 289 6.20 -0.84 7.63
C TYR A 289 5.70 0.11 6.55
N SER A 290 4.60 -0.26 5.91
CA SER A 290 3.96 0.56 4.89
C SER A 290 3.42 1.87 5.48
N CYS A 291 3.39 2.92 4.66
CA CYS A 291 2.75 4.18 4.98
C CYS A 291 1.60 4.44 4.01
N ARG A 292 0.40 4.71 4.56
CA ARG A 292 -0.78 5.10 3.77
C ARG A 292 -1.41 6.35 4.37
N CYS A 293 -1.30 7.46 3.65
CA CYS A 293 -1.71 8.76 4.17
C CYS A 293 -3.21 8.99 4.02
N VAL A 294 -3.76 9.82 4.90
CA VAL A 294 -5.15 10.28 4.88
C VAL A 294 -5.15 11.80 4.71
N LYS A 295 -6.14 12.33 4.00
CA LYS A 295 -6.23 13.76 3.68
C LYS A 295 -6.72 14.53 4.90
N LYS A 296 -6.12 15.70 5.16
CA LYS A 296 -6.55 16.58 6.25
C LYS A 296 -7.98 17.07 6.00
N LEU A 297 -8.87 16.88 6.98
CA LEU A 297 -10.21 17.46 6.93
C LEU A 297 -10.11 18.98 6.85
N THR A 298 -10.50 19.55 5.71
CA THR A 298 -10.62 21.00 5.54
C THR A 298 -12.03 21.38 5.95
N TYR A 299 -12.20 21.78 7.21
CA TYR A 299 -13.42 22.47 7.61
C TYR A 299 -13.45 23.84 6.92
N SER A 300 -14.23 23.95 5.84
CA SER A 300 -14.55 25.26 5.28
C SER A 300 -15.32 26.03 6.36
N THR A 301 -14.67 27.00 6.99
CA THR A 301 -15.36 27.95 7.85
C THR A 301 -16.15 28.91 6.97
N LYS A 302 -17.30 28.45 6.44
CA LYS A 302 -18.36 29.38 6.06
C LYS A 302 -18.83 30.05 7.35
N ARG A 303 -18.21 31.19 7.70
CA ARG A 303 -18.74 32.10 8.71
C ARG A 303 -20.13 32.49 8.27
N ARG A 304 -21.14 31.81 8.79
CA ARG A 304 -22.53 32.23 8.67
C ARG A 304 -22.64 33.49 9.52
N ARG A 305 -22.62 34.68 8.89
CA ARG A 305 -22.98 35.93 9.55
C ARG A 305 -24.39 35.72 10.12
N LEU A 306 -24.50 35.70 11.45
CA LEU A 306 -25.79 35.86 12.11
C LEU A 306 -26.30 37.26 11.74
N PRO A 307 -27.54 37.40 11.24
CA PRO A 307 -28.11 38.71 11.02
C PRO A 307 -28.49 39.30 12.37
N GLY A 308 -27.84 40.41 12.74
CA GLY A 308 -28.28 41.25 13.86
C GLY A 308 -27.31 41.32 15.03
N SER A 309 -26.29 42.15 14.91
CA SER A 309 -25.83 42.96 16.03
C SER A 309 -25.23 44.26 15.48
N SER A 310 -26.00 45.34 15.56
CA SER A 310 -25.49 46.70 15.35
C SER A 310 -24.44 47.01 16.41
N PRO A 311 -23.36 47.73 16.07
CA PRO A 311 -22.41 48.21 17.08
C PRO A 311 -23.08 49.31 17.91
N ALA A 312 -23.13 49.11 19.23
CA ALA A 312 -23.54 50.14 20.18
C ALA A 312 -22.51 51.28 20.16
N ALA A 313 -22.98 52.49 19.91
CA ALA A 313 -22.19 53.71 20.01
C ALA A 313 -21.83 53.96 21.47
N PHE A 314 -20.53 54.02 21.77
CA PHE A 314 -20.04 54.55 23.05
C PHE A 314 -20.05 56.08 22.98
N SER A 315 -20.97 56.71 23.71
CA SER A 315 -20.92 58.14 23.99
C SER A 315 -20.01 58.40 25.20
N SER A 316 -19.01 59.24 25.00
CA SER A 316 -18.14 59.79 26.05
C SER A 316 -18.95 60.72 26.99
N GLN A 317 -18.89 60.46 28.29
CA GLN A 317 -19.15 61.50 29.29
C GLN A 317 -17.95 61.59 30.24
N SER A 318 -17.37 62.79 30.23
CA SER A 318 -16.38 63.34 31.14
C SER A 318 -16.98 63.55 32.54
N ALA A 319 -16.30 63.09 33.58
CA ALA A 319 -16.56 63.48 34.96
C ALA A 319 -15.34 64.25 35.50
N SER A 320 -15.58 65.52 35.80
CA SER A 320 -14.65 66.45 36.43
C SER A 320 -14.60 66.23 37.95
N LEU A 321 -13.42 66.47 38.51
CA LEU A 321 -13.10 66.54 39.94
C LEU A 321 -14.01 67.50 40.71
N PHE A 322 -14.47 67.08 41.90
CA PHE A 322 -14.32 67.75 43.20
C PHE A 322 -14.59 66.74 44.33
#